data_AF-G4RPV3-F1
#
_entry.id   AF-G4RPV3-F1
#
_cell.length_a   1.000
_cell.length_b   1.000
_cell.length_c   1.000
_cell.angle_alpha   90.00
_cell.angle_beta   90.00
_cell.angle_gamma   90.00
#
_symmetry.space_group_name_H-M   'P 1'
#
loop_
_entity.id
_entity.type
_entity.pdbx_description
1 polymer ?
#
loop_
_entity_poly.entity_id
_entity_poly.type
_entity_poly.pdbx_seq_one_letter_code
_entity_poly.pdbx_strand_id
1 'polypeptide(L)'
;MQGLGKLKLGVEEWKKIEGDLVRIAGSDQLELLLNFTLVKAEEEEGEEEHEHEHGLMPSDKEFAKEIGDFMDYVVKTYKADAHPHFHGDHGTVLFVIRGPPKELIKAFRDVLEYARSNCEKCAVHGIDGEFHLGEDLAGIYFGDIYKVTFILPGEDGRRLRVYEAHP
;
A
#
# COMPACT_ATOMS: atom_id res chain seq x y z
N MET A 1 6.01 22.60 -23.61
CA MET A 1 4.89 22.72 -22.65
C MET A 1 4.06 21.43 -22.67
N GLN A 2 4.44 20.40 -21.91
CA GLN A 2 3.68 19.13 -21.82
C GLN A 2 3.56 18.57 -20.39
N GLY A 3 3.98 19.32 -19.36
CA GLY A 3 4.04 18.83 -17.97
C GLY A 3 2.79 19.09 -17.10
N LEU A 4 1.94 20.06 -17.44
CA LEU A 4 0.83 20.50 -16.57
C LEU A 4 -0.45 19.65 -16.69
N GLY A 5 -0.65 18.94 -17.81
CA GLY A 5 -1.85 18.13 -18.05
C GLY A 5 -1.85 16.81 -17.28
N LYS A 6 -0.70 16.11 -17.24
CA LYS A 6 -0.55 14.83 -16.53
C LYS A 6 -0.62 14.99 -15.01
N LEU A 7 -0.07 16.08 -14.48
CA LEU A 7 -0.10 16.37 -13.03
C LEU A 7 -1.51 16.64 -12.50
N LYS A 8 -2.41 17.21 -13.32
CA LYS A 8 -3.81 17.43 -12.93
C LYS A 8 -4.64 16.15 -12.92
N LEU A 9 -4.35 15.20 -13.81
CA LEU A 9 -5.09 13.95 -13.95
C LEU A 9 -4.96 13.04 -12.71
N GLY A 10 -3.77 12.94 -12.12
CA GLY A 10 -3.57 12.12 -10.91
C GLY A 10 -4.33 12.67 -9.69
N VAL A 11 -4.31 13.98 -9.49
CA VAL A 11 -4.95 14.64 -8.33
C VAL A 11 -6.47 14.54 -8.36
N GLU A 12 -7.07 14.60 -9.55
CA GLU A 12 -8.54 14.47 -9.69
C GLU A 12 -9.02 13.07 -9.35
N GLU A 13 -8.26 12.04 -9.70
CA GLU A 13 -8.66 10.66 -9.42
C GLU A 13 -8.62 10.35 -7.92
N TRP A 14 -7.55 10.75 -7.24
CA TRP A 14 -7.45 10.63 -5.78
C TRP A 14 -8.61 11.32 -5.05
N LYS A 15 -9.08 12.47 -5.56
CA LYS A 15 -10.25 13.16 -4.99
C LYS A 15 -11.56 12.40 -5.20
N LYS A 16 -11.74 11.70 -6.32
CA LYS A 16 -12.93 10.85 -6.55
C LYS A 16 -12.92 9.65 -5.61
N ILE A 17 -11.77 9.00 -5.46
CA ILE A 17 -11.58 7.88 -4.52
C ILE A 17 -11.88 8.33 -3.09
N GLU A 18 -11.29 9.45 -2.66
CA GLU A 18 -11.57 10.05 -1.35
C GLU A 18 -13.07 10.34 -1.18
N GLY A 19 -13.72 10.94 -2.18
CA GLY A 19 -15.14 11.26 -2.15
C GLY A 19 -16.03 10.02 -2.00
N ASP A 20 -15.71 8.94 -2.69
CA ASP A 20 -16.44 7.68 -2.56
C ASP A 20 -16.22 7.02 -1.21
N LEU A 21 -14.99 7.01 -0.68
CA LEU A 21 -14.74 6.48 0.66
C LEU A 21 -15.42 7.31 1.75
N VAL A 22 -15.46 8.64 1.63
CA VAL A 22 -16.23 9.52 2.53
C VAL A 22 -17.72 9.17 2.49
N ARG A 23 -18.27 8.95 1.29
CA ARG A 23 -19.67 8.54 1.15
C ARG A 23 -19.94 7.17 1.76
N ILE A 24 -19.06 6.19 1.53
CA ILE A 24 -19.19 4.82 2.02
C ILE A 24 -19.10 4.78 3.55
N ALA A 25 -18.13 5.49 4.13
CA ALA A 25 -17.95 5.56 5.57
C ALA A 25 -19.06 6.38 6.27
N GLY A 26 -19.66 7.36 5.57
CA GLY A 26 -20.62 8.27 6.17
C GLY A 26 -19.98 9.10 7.30
N SER A 27 -20.33 8.79 8.55
CA SER A 27 -19.74 9.39 9.75
C SER A 27 -18.73 8.50 10.47
N ASP A 28 -18.58 7.25 10.02
CA ASP A 28 -17.78 6.24 10.70
C ASP A 28 -16.31 6.28 10.24
N GLN A 29 -15.48 5.54 10.97
CA GLN A 29 -14.09 5.31 10.59
C GLN A 29 -13.99 4.07 9.71
N LEU A 30 -13.02 4.07 8.81
CA LEU A 30 -12.65 2.89 8.05
C LEU A 30 -11.39 2.27 8.64
N GLU A 31 -11.21 0.99 8.32
CA GLU A 31 -9.97 0.27 8.49
C GLU A 31 -9.35 0.03 7.11
N LEU A 32 -8.09 0.43 6.94
CA LEU A 32 -7.28 0.19 5.75
C LEU A 32 -6.33 -0.97 6.04
N LEU A 33 -6.50 -2.07 5.32
CA LEU A 33 -5.54 -3.16 5.23
C LEU A 33 -4.65 -2.86 4.04
N LEU A 34 -3.36 -2.59 4.26
CA LEU A 34 -2.38 -2.22 3.26
C LEU A 34 -1.23 -3.21 3.22
N ASN A 35 -1.30 -4.11 2.24
CA ASN A 35 -0.33 -5.15 2.01
C ASN A 35 0.70 -4.70 0.98
N PHE A 36 1.97 -4.82 1.34
CA PHE A 36 3.10 -4.64 0.43
C PHE A 36 3.79 -5.97 0.21
N THR A 37 3.94 -6.38 -1.05
CA THR A 37 4.87 -7.44 -1.44
C THR A 37 6.23 -6.82 -1.74
N LEU A 38 7.24 -7.26 -1.00
CA LEU A 38 8.58 -6.71 -0.99
C LEU A 38 9.57 -7.80 -1.37
N VAL A 39 10.48 -7.48 -2.27
CA VAL A 39 11.57 -8.35 -2.70
C VAL A 39 12.89 -7.62 -2.50
N LYS A 40 13.98 -8.35 -2.33
CA LYS A 40 15.32 -7.79 -2.37
C LYS A 40 15.57 -7.21 -3.78
N ALA A 41 16.11 -6.00 -3.85
CA ALA A 41 16.54 -5.42 -5.11
C ALA A 41 17.81 -6.16 -5.58
N GLU A 42 17.76 -6.76 -6.77
CA GLU A 42 18.93 -7.44 -7.34
C GLU A 42 20.01 -6.40 -7.71
N GLU A 43 21.20 -6.55 -7.13
CA GLU A 43 22.44 -6.19 -7.84
C GLU A 43 22.79 -7.42 -8.69
N GLU A 44 23.07 -7.27 -9.98
CA GLU A 44 23.30 -8.36 -10.96
C GLU A 44 24.34 -9.40 -10.49
N GLU A 45 24.02 -10.36 -9.62
CA GLU A 45 24.83 -11.57 -9.41
C GLU A 45 23.95 -12.75 -8.98
N GLY A 46 23.78 -13.70 -9.90
CA GLY A 46 23.78 -15.15 -9.63
C GLY A 46 22.67 -15.73 -8.76
N GLU A 47 21.80 -16.53 -9.37
CA GLU A 47 20.90 -17.47 -8.70
C GLU A 47 21.68 -18.39 -7.74
N GLU A 48 21.66 -18.09 -6.44
CA GLU A 48 21.99 -19.06 -5.39
C GLU A 48 20.70 -19.63 -4.79
N GLU A 49 20.53 -20.95 -4.88
CA GLU A 49 19.47 -21.69 -4.22
C GLU A 49 19.64 -21.59 -2.69
N HIS A 50 18.95 -20.65 -2.05
CA HIS A 50 18.90 -20.54 -0.59
C HIS A 50 17.77 -21.41 -0.03
N GLU A 51 18.10 -22.24 0.96
CA GLU A 51 17.13 -22.96 1.79
C GLU A 51 16.13 -21.96 2.41
N HIS A 52 14.83 -22.14 2.15
CA HIS A 52 13.78 -21.19 2.54
C HIS A 52 13.51 -21.22 4.05
N GLU A 53 14.23 -20.41 4.82
CA GLU A 53 13.88 -20.13 6.21
C GLU A 53 12.72 -19.13 6.30
N HIS A 54 11.70 -19.49 7.09
CA HIS A 54 10.56 -18.63 7.40
C HIS A 54 10.90 -17.67 8.54
N GLY A 55 10.63 -16.38 8.38
CA GLY A 55 10.94 -15.39 9.39
C GLY A 55 9.96 -14.21 9.43
N LEU A 56 9.98 -13.50 10.55
CA LEU A 56 9.33 -12.18 10.65
C LEU A 56 10.10 -11.09 9.90
N MET A 57 11.37 -11.35 9.57
CA MET A 57 12.24 -10.44 8.83
C MET A 57 13.07 -11.24 7.82
N PRO A 58 13.53 -10.60 6.73
CA PRO A 58 14.48 -11.20 5.81
C PRO A 58 15.78 -11.65 6.48
N SER A 59 16.48 -12.62 5.86
CA SER A 59 17.79 -13.08 6.33
C SER A 59 18.94 -12.11 6.00
N ASP A 60 18.79 -11.35 4.91
CA ASP A 60 19.72 -10.29 4.53
C ASP A 60 19.57 -9.07 5.46
N LYS A 61 20.69 -8.62 6.05
CA LYS A 61 20.68 -7.58 7.09
C LYS A 61 20.37 -6.19 6.56
N GLU A 62 20.77 -5.85 5.35
CA GLU A 62 20.51 -4.53 4.77
C GLU A 62 19.05 -4.45 4.34
N PHE A 63 18.58 -5.49 3.66
CA PHE A 63 17.17 -5.62 3.31
C PHE A 63 16.27 -5.62 4.55
N ALA A 64 16.60 -6.41 5.57
CA ALA A 64 15.85 -6.43 6.83
C ALA A 64 15.86 -5.06 7.54
N LYS A 65 16.96 -4.31 7.46
CA LYS A 65 17.01 -2.97 8.06
C LYS A 65 16.05 -2.01 7.36
N GLU A 66 16.05 -1.96 6.03
CA GLU A 66 15.14 -1.07 5.27
C GLU A 66 13.67 -1.43 5.51
N ILE A 67 13.34 -2.72 5.55
CA ILE A 67 11.99 -3.20 5.90
C ILE A 67 11.62 -2.76 7.33
N GLY A 68 12.56 -2.86 8.27
CA GLY A 68 12.37 -2.42 9.65
C GLY A 68 12.12 -0.92 9.74
N ASP A 69 12.92 -0.10 9.05
CA ASP A 69 12.77 1.36 9.00
C ASP A 69 11.43 1.77 8.35
N PHE A 70 11.03 1.07 7.29
CA PHE A 70 9.74 1.24 6.64
C PHE A 70 8.58 0.92 7.59
N MET A 71 8.60 -0.24 8.24
CA MET A 71 7.59 -0.61 9.23
C MET A 71 7.50 0.41 10.36
N ASP A 72 8.65 0.80 10.91
CA ASP A 72 8.74 1.78 11.99
C ASP A 72 8.14 3.14 11.60
N TYR A 73 8.38 3.59 10.38
CA TYR A 73 7.78 4.81 9.84
C TYR A 73 6.24 4.70 9.86
N VAL A 74 5.67 3.64 9.26
CA VAL A 74 4.22 3.49 9.16
C VAL A 74 3.57 3.36 10.55
N VAL A 75 4.14 2.52 11.42
CA VAL A 75 3.64 2.29 12.78
C VAL A 75 3.68 3.58 13.60
N LYS A 76 4.78 4.33 13.58
CA LYS A 76 4.91 5.56 14.39
C LYS A 76 4.08 6.71 13.84
N THR A 77 4.00 6.87 12.52
CA THR A 77 3.29 7.99 11.89
C THR A 77 1.77 7.79 11.91
N TYR A 78 1.31 6.55 11.69
CA TYR A 78 -0.12 6.25 11.51
C TYR A 78 -0.73 5.38 12.60
N LYS A 79 0.03 5.04 13.66
CA LYS A 79 -0.39 4.11 14.73
C LYS A 79 -0.89 2.78 14.16
N ALA A 80 -0.24 2.32 13.10
CA ALA A 80 -0.60 1.10 12.40
C ALA A 80 -0.22 -0.14 13.22
N ASP A 81 -1.01 -1.20 13.10
CA ASP A 81 -0.55 -2.56 13.41
C ASP A 81 0.22 -3.09 12.18
N ALA A 82 1.37 -3.74 12.38
CA ALA A 82 2.20 -4.26 11.29
C ALA A 82 2.43 -5.76 11.44
N HIS A 83 2.21 -6.50 10.36
CA HIS A 83 2.29 -7.96 10.30
C HIS A 83 3.22 -8.38 9.16
N PRO A 84 4.53 -8.53 9.42
CA PRO A 84 5.47 -8.98 8.40
C PRO A 84 5.48 -10.51 8.27
N HIS A 85 5.73 -11.00 7.07
CA HIS A 85 5.95 -12.41 6.77
C HIS A 85 6.95 -12.53 5.63
N PHE A 86 8.13 -13.10 5.89
CA PHE A 86 9.22 -13.21 4.92
C PHE A 86 9.74 -14.64 4.76
N HIS A 87 10.20 -14.93 3.55
CA HIS A 87 10.91 -16.15 3.14
C HIS A 87 12.19 -15.73 2.40
N GLY A 88 13.34 -15.87 3.05
CA GLY A 88 14.62 -15.47 2.47
C GLY A 88 14.66 -13.99 2.06
N ASP A 89 14.57 -13.73 0.75
CA ASP A 89 14.74 -12.45 0.08
C ASP A 89 13.42 -11.81 -0.40
N HIS A 90 12.27 -12.40 -0.08
CA HIS A 90 10.96 -11.85 -0.42
C HIS A 90 9.96 -12.04 0.72
N GLY A 91 8.90 -11.24 0.72
CA GLY A 91 7.84 -11.35 1.70
C GLY A 91 6.79 -10.28 1.57
N THR A 92 5.94 -10.21 2.59
CA THR A 92 4.83 -9.28 2.67
C THR A 92 4.83 -8.55 4.00
N VAL A 93 4.42 -7.29 3.98
CA VAL A 93 4.08 -6.54 5.20
C VAL A 93 2.66 -6.04 5.07
N LEU A 94 1.78 -6.53 5.93
CA LEU A 94 0.42 -6.01 6.07
C LEU A 94 0.40 -4.94 7.17
N PHE A 95 -0.06 -3.75 6.80
CA PHE A 95 -0.37 -2.68 7.74
C PHE A 95 -1.88 -2.57 7.94
N VAL A 96 -2.32 -2.39 9.18
CA VAL A 96 -3.72 -2.10 9.51
C VAL A 96 -3.80 -0.70 10.11
N ILE A 97 -4.49 0.21 9.42
CA ILE A 97 -4.61 1.63 9.80
C ILE A 97 -6.09 1.98 9.94
N ARG A 98 -6.47 2.55 11.09
CA ARG A 98 -7.86 2.98 11.35
C ARG A 98 -7.96 4.48 11.36
N GLY A 99 -8.97 5.03 10.69
CA GLY A 99 -9.16 6.47 10.65
C GLY A 99 -10.25 6.94 9.70
N PRO A 100 -10.48 8.27 9.64
CA PRO A 100 -11.39 8.85 8.67
C PRO A 100 -10.82 8.69 7.25
N PRO A 101 -11.69 8.55 6.21
CA PRO A 101 -11.27 8.29 4.83
C PRO A 101 -10.15 9.20 4.29
N LYS A 102 -10.18 10.49 4.63
CA LYS A 102 -9.17 11.46 4.17
C LYS A 102 -7.78 11.17 4.74
N GLU A 103 -7.73 10.78 6.01
CA GLU A 103 -6.46 10.42 6.66
C GLU A 103 -5.93 9.10 6.12
N LEU A 104 -6.81 8.15 5.78
CA LEU A 104 -6.40 6.88 5.18
C LEU A 104 -5.86 7.06 3.76
N ILE A 105 -6.50 7.88 2.92
CA ILE A 105 -5.96 8.20 1.59
C ILE A 105 -4.63 8.92 1.68
N LYS A 106 -4.47 9.83 2.65
CA LYS A 106 -3.17 10.45 2.93
C LYS A 106 -2.14 9.41 3.37
N ALA A 107 -2.48 8.53 4.32
CA ALA A 107 -1.60 7.48 4.79
C ALA A 107 -1.16 6.58 3.64
N PHE A 108 -2.09 6.10 2.83
CA PHE A 108 -1.81 5.29 1.65
C PHE A 108 -0.75 5.93 0.75
N ARG A 109 -0.96 7.20 0.38
CA ARG A 109 -0.05 7.93 -0.53
C ARG A 109 1.32 8.19 0.09
N ASP A 110 1.35 8.58 1.36
CA ASP A 110 2.60 8.85 2.06
C ASP A 110 3.43 7.57 2.27
N VAL A 111 2.78 6.44 2.55
CA VAL A 111 3.43 5.14 2.69
C VAL A 111 4.00 4.67 1.34
N LEU A 112 3.26 4.84 0.24
CA LEU A 112 3.78 4.58 -1.11
C LEU A 112 5.00 5.44 -1.44
N GLU A 113 4.93 6.74 -1.15
CA GLU A 113 6.05 7.66 -1.42
C GLU A 113 7.27 7.34 -0.57
N TYR A 114 7.06 6.96 0.69
CA TYR A 114 8.13 6.50 1.57
C TYR A 114 8.79 5.24 1.00
N ALA A 115 8.00 4.23 0.65
CA ALA A 115 8.50 2.98 0.07
C ALA A 115 9.26 3.24 -1.24
N ARG A 116 8.80 4.17 -2.07
CA ARG A 116 9.50 4.55 -3.30
C ARG A 116 10.85 5.24 -3.04
N SER A 117 10.96 6.01 -1.97
CA SER A 117 12.10 6.92 -1.74
C SER A 117 13.17 6.36 -0.78
N ASN A 118 12.86 5.30 -0.03
CA ASN A 118 13.70 4.80 1.06
C ASN A 118 13.97 3.28 0.98
N CYS A 119 13.72 2.69 -0.19
CA CYS A 119 13.83 1.27 -0.46
C CYS A 119 14.87 1.13 -1.58
N GLU A 120 16.16 1.15 -1.21
CA GLU A 120 17.29 1.02 -2.15
C GLU A 120 17.67 -0.45 -2.33
N LYS A 121 17.64 -1.22 -1.26
CA LYS A 121 17.90 -2.66 -1.21
C LYS A 121 16.62 -3.50 -1.18
N CYS A 122 15.46 -2.88 -1.00
CA CYS A 122 14.16 -3.47 -1.26
C CYS A 122 13.52 -2.91 -2.52
N ALA A 123 12.65 -3.70 -3.15
CA ALA A 123 11.76 -3.26 -4.20
C ALA A 123 10.33 -3.68 -3.86
N VAL A 124 9.37 -2.78 -4.06
CA VAL A 124 7.96 -3.10 -3.95
C VAL A 124 7.52 -3.78 -5.24
N HIS A 125 7.25 -5.08 -5.15
CA HIS A 125 6.76 -5.87 -6.27
C HIS A 125 5.26 -5.68 -6.51
N GLY A 126 4.50 -5.47 -5.44
CA GLY A 126 3.06 -5.31 -5.53
C GLY A 126 2.48 -4.68 -4.27
N ILE A 127 1.33 -4.03 -4.45
CA ILE A 127 0.50 -3.48 -3.39
C ILE A 127 -0.91 -4.00 -3.60
N ASP A 128 -1.53 -4.48 -2.54
CA ASP A 128 -2.92 -4.91 -2.53
C ASP A 128 -3.54 -4.71 -1.15
N GLY A 129 -4.86 -4.79 -1.08
CA GLY A 129 -5.54 -4.72 0.20
C GLY A 129 -6.96 -4.21 0.10
N GLU A 130 -7.48 -3.79 1.24
CA GLU A 130 -8.90 -3.62 1.46
C GLU A 130 -9.19 -2.41 2.34
N PHE A 131 -10.38 -1.85 2.15
CA PHE A 131 -11.03 -0.96 3.11
C PHE A 131 -12.18 -1.70 3.76
N HIS A 132 -12.31 -1.60 5.07
CA HIS A 132 -13.40 -2.19 5.85
C HIS A 132 -14.16 -1.13 6.64
N LEU A 133 -15.47 -1.31 6.75
CA LEU A 133 -16.36 -0.58 7.64
C LEU A 133 -16.92 -1.57 8.67
N GLY A 134 -16.27 -1.65 9.84
CA GLY A 134 -16.54 -2.74 10.77
C GLY A 134 -16.15 -4.09 10.16
N GLU A 135 -17.12 -5.00 10.01
CA GLU A 135 -16.91 -6.31 9.37
C GLU A 135 -17.23 -6.30 7.87
N ASP A 136 -17.72 -5.18 7.33
CA ASP A 136 -18.14 -5.07 5.93
C ASP A 136 -16.99 -4.62 5.03
N LEU A 137 -16.77 -5.34 3.93
CA LEU A 137 -15.84 -4.94 2.89
C LEU A 137 -16.35 -3.68 2.16
N ALA A 138 -15.65 -2.56 2.35
CA ALA A 138 -15.99 -1.26 1.80
C ALA A 138 -15.29 -0.97 0.45
N GLY A 139 -14.19 -1.66 0.15
CA GLY A 139 -13.46 -1.51 -1.11
C GLY A 139 -12.23 -2.39 -1.17
N ILE A 140 -11.75 -2.65 -2.39
CA ILE A 140 -10.50 -3.38 -2.63
C ILE A 140 -9.59 -2.57 -3.55
N TYR A 141 -8.30 -2.83 -3.49
CA TYR A 141 -7.34 -2.26 -4.42
C TYR A 141 -6.17 -3.20 -4.65
N PHE A 142 -5.50 -3.00 -5.79
CA PHE A 142 -4.29 -3.73 -6.16
C PHE A 142 -3.49 -2.95 -7.21
N GLY A 143 -2.19 -3.19 -7.28
CA GLY A 143 -1.30 -2.56 -8.24
C GLY A 143 0.15 -2.57 -7.78
N ASP A 144 0.86 -1.50 -8.11
CA ASP A 144 2.27 -1.30 -7.81
C ASP A 144 2.55 0.18 -7.45
N ILE A 145 3.83 0.54 -7.30
CA ILE A 145 4.23 1.90 -6.91
C ILE A 145 3.95 2.98 -7.97
N TYR A 146 3.57 2.59 -9.19
CA TYR A 146 3.33 3.48 -10.31
C TYR A 146 1.85 3.63 -10.64
N LYS A 147 1.05 2.60 -10.38
CA LYS A 147 -0.39 2.62 -10.61
C LYS A 147 -1.12 1.66 -9.66
N VAL A 148 -2.15 2.17 -9.02
CA VAL A 148 -3.05 1.40 -8.16
C VAL A 148 -4.47 1.47 -8.70
N THR A 149 -5.12 0.30 -8.82
CA THR A 149 -6.52 0.18 -9.20
C THR A 149 -7.37 0.05 -7.94
N PHE A 150 -8.37 0.91 -7.79
CA PHE A 150 -9.36 0.85 -6.71
C PHE A 150 -10.69 0.38 -7.26
N ILE A 151 -11.36 -0.52 -6.54
CA ILE A 151 -12.71 -0.99 -6.84
C ILE A 151 -13.59 -0.69 -5.64
N LEU A 152 -14.54 0.21 -5.83
CA LEU A 152 -15.45 0.70 -4.79
C LEU A 152 -16.92 0.47 -5.19
N PRO A 153 -17.84 0.27 -4.23
CA PRO A 153 -19.27 0.20 -4.53
C PRO A 153 -19.77 1.54 -5.07
N GLY A 154 -20.49 1.50 -6.18
CA GLY A 154 -21.19 2.66 -6.74
C GLY A 154 -22.32 3.15 -5.82
N GLU A 155 -22.78 4.38 -6.07
CA GLU A 155 -23.85 5.02 -5.28
C GLU A 155 -25.15 4.21 -5.22
N ASP A 156 -25.43 3.39 -6.24
CA ASP A 156 -26.63 2.56 -6.30
C ASP A 156 -26.49 1.22 -5.57
N GLY A 157 -25.29 0.90 -5.04
CA GLY A 157 -24.97 -0.38 -4.39
C GLY A 157 -25.03 -1.60 -5.31
N ARG A 158 -25.19 -1.41 -6.63
CA ARG A 158 -25.36 -2.50 -7.60
C ARG A 158 -24.20 -2.62 -8.57
N ARG A 159 -23.50 -1.52 -8.82
CA ARG A 159 -22.36 -1.45 -9.72
C ARG A 159 -21.08 -1.21 -8.93
N LEU A 160 -19.97 -1.66 -9.50
CA LEU A 160 -18.64 -1.31 -9.03
C LEU A 160 -18.12 -0.12 -9.83
N ARG A 161 -17.44 0.80 -9.15
CA ARG A 161 -16.65 1.87 -9.75
C ARG A 161 -15.19 1.46 -9.70
N VAL A 162 -14.51 1.61 -10.82
CA VAL A 162 -13.09 1.30 -10.95
C VAL A 162 -12.34 2.60 -11.21
N TYR A 163 -11.33 2.86 -10.40
CA TYR A 163 -10.47 4.02 -10.49
C TYR A 163 -9.02 3.58 -10.69
N GLU A 164 -8.28 4.27 -11.55
CA GLU A 164 -6.84 4.03 -11.74
C GLU A 164 -6.07 5.26 -11.26
N ALA A 165 -5.43 5.14 -10.11
CA ALA A 165 -4.68 6.23 -9.50
C ALA A 165 -3.19 6.06 -9.73
N HIS A 166 -2.55 7.15 -10.11
CA HIS A 166 -1.09 7.26 -10.12
C HIS A 166 -0.63 7.90 -8.80
N PRO A 167 0.20 7.21 -8.01
CA PRO A 167 0.73 7.72 -6.75
C PRO A 167 1.46 9.07 -6.89
#